data_AF-A0A369UQG6-F1
#
_entry.id   AF-A0A369UQG6-F1
#
_cell.length_a   1.000
_cell.length_b   1.000
_cell.length_c   1.000
_cell.angle_alpha   90.00
_cell.angle_beta   90.00
_cell.angle_gamma   90.00
#
_symmetry.space_group_name_H-M   'P 1'
#
loop_
_entity.id
_entity.type
_entity.pdbx_description
1 polymer ?
#
loop_
_entity_poly.entity_id
_entity_poly.type
_entity_poly.pdbx_seq_one_letter_code
_entity_poly.pdbx_strand_id
1 'polypeptide(L)'
;MPQPRNATLLAEREEDGVWTLALHIPPELIYFAGHFPGAPVLPGVVQIGWALELAATRLGTPKACRNMEALKFQHLLRPGDRADLTLRADAARGKLHFAYRFGAHLYSSGRLLLSPKPSDIHR
;
A
#
# COMPACT_ATOMS: atom_id res chain seq x y z
N MET A 1 7.34 -24.87 4.03
CA MET A 1 8.04 -23.65 3.55
C MET A 1 7.42 -22.43 4.22
N PRO A 2 8.15 -21.34 4.47
CA PRO A 2 7.57 -20.14 5.06
C PRO A 2 6.59 -19.47 4.08
N GLN A 3 5.40 -19.09 4.57
CA GLN A 3 4.41 -18.36 3.78
C GLN A 3 4.88 -16.92 3.49
N PRO A 4 4.61 -16.38 2.28
CA PRO A 4 4.97 -15.01 1.92
C PRO A 4 4.20 -13.98 2.76
N ARG A 5 4.78 -12.78 2.88
CA ARG A 5 4.21 -11.60 3.56
C ARG A 5 3.97 -10.40 2.64
N ASN A 6 4.42 -10.47 1.40
CA ASN A 6 4.39 -9.33 0.48
C ASN A 6 3.69 -9.73 -0.82
N ALA A 7 3.04 -8.74 -1.44
CA ALA A 7 2.62 -8.87 -2.82
C ALA A 7 3.82 -9.14 -3.74
N THR A 8 3.57 -9.84 -4.85
CA THR A 8 4.56 -9.98 -5.92
C THR A 8 4.47 -8.76 -6.82
N LEU A 9 5.58 -8.03 -6.96
CA LEU A 9 5.69 -6.94 -7.93
C LEU A 9 5.83 -7.55 -9.34
N LEU A 10 4.89 -7.23 -10.23
CA LEU A 10 4.88 -7.71 -11.61
C LEU A 10 5.54 -6.70 -12.57
N ALA A 11 5.28 -5.42 -12.33
CA ALA A 11 5.84 -4.31 -13.10
C ALA A 11 5.76 -3.03 -12.27
N GLU A 12 6.59 -2.05 -12.60
CA GLU A 12 6.52 -0.71 -12.05
C GLU A 12 6.79 0.33 -13.13
N ARG A 13 6.20 1.50 -12.96
CA ARG A 13 6.49 2.69 -13.75
C ARG A 13 6.39 3.94 -12.89
N GLU A 14 7.10 4.97 -13.31
CA GLU A 14 7.05 6.30 -12.73
C GLU A 14 6.68 7.29 -13.83
N GLU A 15 5.79 8.22 -13.50
CA GLU A 15 5.34 9.30 -14.38
C GLU A 15 4.97 10.51 -13.52
N ASP A 16 5.59 11.66 -13.76
CA ASP A 16 5.35 12.94 -13.06
C ASP A 16 5.37 12.83 -11.52
N GLY A 17 6.32 12.08 -10.96
CA GLY A 17 6.46 11.87 -9.52
C GLY A 17 5.43 10.91 -8.93
N VAL A 18 4.69 10.20 -9.77
CA VAL A 18 3.69 9.20 -9.38
C VAL A 18 4.18 7.82 -9.77
N TRP A 19 4.34 6.95 -8.78
CA TRP A 19 4.68 5.56 -9.01
C TRP A 19 3.41 4.73 -9.16
N THR A 20 3.36 3.86 -10.16
CA THR A 20 2.33 2.83 -10.28
C THR A 20 2.97 1.45 -10.31
N LEU A 21 2.56 0.59 -9.38
CA LEU A 21 3.10 -0.75 -9.17
C LEU A 21 2.02 -1.78 -9.48
N ALA A 22 2.24 -2.61 -10.49
CA ALA A 22 1.37 -3.73 -10.78
C ALA A 22 1.71 -4.87 -9.81
N LEU A 23 0.75 -5.25 -8.97
CA LEU A 23 0.91 -6.23 -7.91
C LEU A 23 0.03 -7.45 -8.18
N HIS A 24 0.57 -8.63 -7.89
CA HIS A 24 -0.21 -9.84 -7.67
C HIS A 24 -0.26 -10.14 -6.18
N ILE A 25 -1.44 -10.55 -5.68
CA ILE A 25 -1.67 -10.91 -4.28
C ILE A 25 -1.52 -12.43 -4.14
N PRO A 26 -0.37 -12.96 -3.67
CA PRO A 26 -0.15 -14.40 -3.64
C PRO A 26 -1.20 -15.10 -2.78
N PRO A 27 -1.88 -16.15 -3.25
CA PRO A 27 -2.91 -16.80 -2.47
C PRO A 27 -2.39 -17.48 -1.20
N GLU A 28 -1.07 -17.69 -1.10
CA GLU A 28 -0.38 -18.29 0.04
C GLU A 28 0.05 -17.28 1.12
N LEU A 29 -0.33 -16.01 1.01
CA LEU A 29 0.03 -15.01 2.02
C LEU A 29 -0.41 -15.45 3.42
N ILE A 30 0.49 -15.25 4.39
CA ILE A 30 0.26 -15.60 5.80
C ILE A 30 -1.00 -14.95 6.37
N TYR A 31 -1.45 -13.85 5.79
CA TYR A 31 -2.59 -13.06 6.27
C TYR A 31 -3.95 -13.65 5.96
N PHE A 32 -4.04 -14.64 5.07
CA PHE A 32 -5.32 -15.26 4.71
C PHE A 32 -5.73 -16.39 5.65
N ALA A 33 -4.78 -16.96 6.40
CA ALA A 33 -5.07 -17.96 7.40
C ALA A 33 -5.95 -17.36 8.52
N GLY A 34 -7.23 -17.76 8.55
CA GLY A 34 -8.19 -17.32 9.57
C GLY A 34 -8.83 -15.96 9.33
N HIS A 35 -8.59 -15.29 8.20
CA HIS A 35 -9.09 -13.93 7.92
C HIS A 35 -9.74 -13.83 6.52
N PHE A 36 -10.92 -14.38 6.26
CA PHE A 36 -11.95 -14.93 7.13
C PHE A 36 -12.27 -16.38 6.68
N PRO A 37 -12.68 -17.29 7.58
CA PRO A 37 -13.06 -18.66 7.18
C PRO A 37 -14.13 -18.64 6.06
N GLY A 38 -13.82 -19.23 4.91
CA GLY A 38 -14.70 -19.25 3.73
C GLY A 38 -14.69 -18.00 2.83
N ALA A 39 -14.09 -16.88 3.28
CA ALA A 39 -13.99 -15.64 2.52
C ALA A 39 -12.68 -14.88 2.85
N PRO A 40 -11.51 -15.41 2.47
CA PRO A 40 -10.23 -14.75 2.74
C PRO A 40 -10.12 -13.40 2.03
N VAL A 41 -9.68 -12.36 2.77
CA VAL A 41 -9.45 -11.03 2.23
C VAL A 41 -8.19 -10.43 2.82
N LEU A 42 -7.53 -9.56 2.07
CA LEU A 42 -6.28 -8.94 2.48
C LEU A 42 -6.60 -7.83 3.50
N PRO A 43 -6.11 -7.92 4.75
CA PRO A 43 -6.43 -6.94 5.78
C PRO A 43 -6.01 -5.52 5.37
N GLY A 44 -6.83 -4.53 5.71
CA GLY A 44 -6.56 -3.14 5.34
C GLY A 44 -5.23 -2.60 5.89
N VAL A 45 -4.84 -3.03 7.09
CA VAL A 45 -3.54 -2.67 7.69
C VAL A 45 -2.35 -3.19 6.87
N VAL A 46 -2.49 -4.35 6.23
CA VAL A 46 -1.46 -4.91 5.34
C VAL A 46 -1.34 -4.06 4.08
N GLN A 47 -2.47 -3.65 3.49
CA GLN A 47 -2.49 -2.76 2.32
C GLN A 47 -1.81 -1.41 2.63
N ILE A 48 -2.05 -0.85 3.82
CA ILE A 48 -1.41 0.40 4.27
C ILE A 48 0.09 0.19 4.50
N GLY A 49 0.47 -0.90 5.16
CA GLY A 49 1.88 -1.25 5.39
C GLY A 49 2.65 -1.37 4.08
N TRP A 50 2.10 -2.08 3.09
CA TRP A 50 2.71 -2.17 1.77
C TRP A 50 2.80 -0.81 1.07
N ALA A 51 1.77 0.04 1.16
CA ALA A 51 1.83 1.38 0.58
C ALA A 51 2.95 2.23 1.19
N LEU A 52 3.13 2.18 2.52
CA LEU A 52 4.21 2.88 3.23
C LEU A 52 5.60 2.33 2.85
N GLU A 53 5.78 1.01 2.86
CA GLU A 53 7.05 0.37 2.53
C GLU A 53 7.46 0.62 1.08
N LEU A 54 6.52 0.45 0.14
CA LEU A 54 6.79 0.62 -1.29
C LEU A 54 7.01 2.10 -1.65
N ALA A 55 6.34 3.03 -0.97
CA ALA A 55 6.59 4.46 -1.09
C ALA A 55 7.96 4.84 -0.53
N ALA A 56 8.36 4.28 0.61
CA ALA A 56 9.66 4.59 1.20
C ALA A 56 10.82 4.28 0.26
N THR A 57 10.78 3.14 -0.42
CA THR A 57 11.81 2.72 -1.38
C THR A 57 11.86 3.59 -2.65
N ARG A 58 10.74 4.17 -3.08
CA ARG A 58 10.60 4.84 -4.39
C ARG A 58 10.54 6.36 -4.33
N LEU A 59 9.93 6.89 -3.27
CA LEU A 59 9.69 8.31 -3.04
C LEU A 59 10.55 8.85 -1.88
N GLY A 60 11.36 7.99 -1.25
CA GLY A 60 12.19 8.37 -0.10
C GLY A 60 11.37 8.83 1.11
N THR A 61 10.11 8.38 1.24
CA THR A 61 9.25 8.71 2.38
C THR A 61 9.62 7.90 3.63
N PRO A 62 9.27 8.37 4.83
CA PRO A 62 9.20 7.54 6.02
C PRO A 62 8.30 6.31 5.82
N LYS A 63 8.63 5.20 6.52
CA LYS A 63 7.84 3.95 6.53
C LYS A 63 6.68 3.97 7.53
N ALA A 64 6.52 5.06 8.26
CA ALA A 64 5.50 5.22 9.29
C ALA A 64 4.68 6.49 9.05
N CYS A 65 3.41 6.43 9.41
CA CYS A 65 2.51 7.58 9.47
C CYS A 65 2.05 7.81 10.90
N ARG A 66 1.81 9.08 11.24
CA ARG A 66 1.25 9.49 12.54
C ARG A 66 -0.25 9.72 12.51
N ASN A 67 -0.82 9.88 11.31
CA ASN A 67 -2.27 10.04 11.16
C ASN A 67 -2.75 9.49 9.79
N MET A 68 -3.98 8.98 9.76
CA MET A 68 -4.68 8.53 8.57
C MET A 68 -5.82 9.52 8.30
N GLU A 69 -5.59 10.49 7.41
CA GLU A 69 -6.53 11.61 7.21
C GLU A 69 -7.75 11.24 6.37
N ALA A 70 -7.59 10.29 5.46
CA ALA A 70 -8.66 9.76 4.63
C ALA A 70 -8.30 8.31 4.32
N LEU A 71 -9.19 7.37 4.64
CA LEU A 71 -9.01 5.96 4.32
C LEU A 71 -10.35 5.38 3.88
N LYS A 72 -10.37 4.73 2.72
CA LYS A 72 -11.57 4.13 2.15
C LYS A 72 -11.24 2.74 1.64
N PHE A 73 -12.02 1.74 2.04
CA PHE A 73 -12.01 0.37 1.51
C PHE A 73 -13.37 0.14 0.84
N GLN A 74 -13.38 0.08 -0.48
CA GLN A 74 -14.60 0.00 -1.29
C GLN A 74 -14.79 -1.38 -1.92
N HIS A 75 -13.70 -2.05 -2.28
CA HIS A 75 -13.71 -3.45 -2.72
C HIS A 75 -12.65 -4.28 -1.98
N LEU A 76 -12.91 -5.59 -1.90
CA LEU A 76 -12.05 -6.54 -1.20
C LEU A 76 -10.96 -7.04 -2.13
N LEU A 77 -9.70 -6.95 -1.70
CA LEU A 77 -8.60 -7.69 -2.32
C LEU A 77 -8.58 -9.12 -1.76
N ARG A 78 -8.60 -10.11 -2.63
CA ARG A 78 -8.68 -11.54 -2.32
C ARG A 78 -7.42 -12.28 -2.77
N PRO A 79 -7.22 -13.53 -2.28
CA PRO A 79 -6.18 -14.41 -2.80
C PRO A 79 -6.19 -14.49 -4.33
N GLY A 80 -5.04 -14.28 -4.97
CA GLY A 80 -4.88 -14.36 -6.43
C GLY A 80 -5.26 -13.09 -7.20
N ASP A 81 -5.83 -12.08 -6.53
CA ASP A 81 -6.18 -10.82 -7.20
C ASP A 81 -4.94 -10.09 -7.73
N ARG A 82 -5.19 -9.19 -8.69
CA ARG A 82 -4.23 -8.21 -9.18
C ARG A 82 -4.68 -6.80 -8.80
N ALA A 83 -3.71 -5.93 -8.55
CA ALA A 83 -3.97 -4.51 -8.29
C ALA A 83 -2.80 -3.64 -8.74
N ASP A 84 -3.13 -2.52 -9.35
CA ASP A 84 -2.24 -1.38 -9.54
C ASP A 84 -2.27 -0.50 -8.29
N LEU A 85 -1.13 -0.41 -7.61
CA LEU A 85 -0.92 0.50 -6.50
C LEU A 85 -0.28 1.79 -7.02
N THR A 86 -1.03 2.89 -6.97
CA THR A 86 -0.53 4.24 -7.25
C THR A 86 -0.03 4.89 -5.96
N LEU A 87 1.14 5.53 -5.99
CA LEU A 87 1.79 6.21 -4.87
C LEU A 87 2.24 7.61 -5.29
N ARG A 88 1.88 8.62 -4.49
CA ARG A 88 2.33 10.01 -4.68
C ARG A 88 2.62 10.67 -3.35
N ALA A 89 3.80 11.25 -3.22
CA ALA A 89 4.15 12.06 -2.06
C ALA A 89 3.77 13.54 -2.28
N ASP A 90 3.29 14.18 -1.22
CA ASP A 90 3.25 15.64 -1.08
C ASP A 90 4.29 16.00 -0.01
N ALA A 91 5.53 16.23 -0.46
CA ALA A 91 6.66 16.45 0.43
C ALA A 91 6.50 17.71 1.28
N ALA A 92 5.93 18.78 0.69
CA ALA A 92 5.70 20.05 1.38
C ALA A 92 4.75 19.90 2.58
N ARG A 93 3.77 19.00 2.48
CA ARG A 93 2.80 18.74 3.54
C ARG A 93 3.08 17.47 4.34
N GLY A 94 4.13 16.73 4.00
CA GLY A 94 4.50 15.46 4.61
C GLY A 94 3.42 14.39 4.44
N LYS A 95 2.78 14.30 3.27
CA LYS A 95 1.68 13.35 3.02
C LYS A 95 2.04 12.30 2.00
N LEU A 96 1.54 11.09 2.20
CA LEU A 96 1.50 10.03 1.20
C LEU A 96 0.06 9.82 0.74
N HIS A 97 -0.17 9.86 -0.57
CA HIS A 97 -1.39 9.43 -1.20
C HIS A 97 -1.18 8.05 -1.81
N PHE A 98 -2.11 7.13 -1.58
CA PHE A 98 -2.10 5.81 -2.22
C PHE A 98 -3.49 5.41 -2.73
N ALA A 99 -3.52 4.58 -3.77
CA ALA A 99 -4.74 3.94 -4.26
C ALA A 99 -4.45 2.57 -4.88
N TYR A 100 -5.24 1.57 -4.53
CA TYR A 100 -5.25 0.24 -5.16
C TYR A 100 -6.41 0.16 -6.15
N ARG A 101 -6.11 -0.08 -7.42
CA ARG A 101 -7.09 -0.19 -8.51
C ARG A 101 -6.87 -1.44 -9.34
N PHE A 102 -7.90 -1.95 -9.99
CA PHE A 102 -7.72 -2.90 -11.09
C PHE A 102 -8.87 -2.75 -12.08
N GLY A 103 -8.55 -2.49 -13.35
CA GLY A 103 -9.55 -2.06 -14.33
C GLY A 103 -10.33 -0.83 -13.85
N ALA A 104 -11.65 -0.92 -13.85
CA ALA A 104 -12.55 0.14 -13.39
C ALA A 104 -12.71 0.22 -11.85
N HIS A 105 -12.26 -0.79 -11.10
CA HIS A 105 -12.52 -0.90 -9.68
C HIS A 105 -11.46 -0.19 -8.83
N LEU A 106 -11.91 0.56 -7.84
CA LEU A 106 -11.08 1.17 -6.79
C LEU A 106 -11.24 0.37 -5.50
N TYR A 107 -10.25 -0.43 -5.14
CA TYR A 107 -10.32 -1.33 -3.98
C TYR A 107 -10.15 -0.56 -2.68
N SER A 108 -9.07 0.20 -2.59
CA SER A 108 -8.82 1.05 -1.44
C SER A 108 -8.01 2.28 -1.83
N SER A 109 -8.08 3.30 -0.98
CA SER A 109 -7.28 4.51 -1.15
C SER A 109 -7.09 5.19 0.18
N GLY A 110 -6.01 5.95 0.31
CA GLY A 110 -5.83 6.78 1.48
C GLY A 110 -4.87 7.94 1.32
N ARG A 111 -4.93 8.82 2.31
CA ARG A 111 -4.00 9.92 2.53
C ARG A 111 -3.47 9.83 3.95
N LEU A 112 -2.17 9.62 4.05
CA LEU A 112 -1.46 9.40 5.30
C LEU A 112 -0.59 10.62 5.61
N LEU A 113 -0.65 11.11 6.83
CA LEU A 113 0.31 12.09 7.34
C LEU A 113 1.53 11.33 7.86
N LEU A 114 2.65 11.48 7.18
CA LEU A 114 3.87 10.74 7.46
C LEU A 114 4.49 11.21 8.79
N SER A 115 5.15 10.30 9.50
CA SER A 115 5.99 10.67 10.63
C SER A 115 7.18 11.50 10.12
N PRO A 116 7.72 12.46 10.88
CA PRO A 116 8.95 13.15 10.48
C PRO A 116 10.09 12.14 10.23
N LYS A 117 11.04 12.44 9.33
CA LYS A 117 12.26 11.64 9.28
C LYS A 117 13.06 11.89 10.56
N PRO A 118 13.80 10.89 11.07
CA PRO A 118 14.70 11.09 12.21
C PRO A 118 15.69 12.27 12.01
N SER A 119 16.08 12.56 10.77
CA SER A 119 16.93 13.70 10.39
C SER A 119 16.28 15.07 10.57
N ASP A 120 14.95 15.14 10.67
CA ASP A 120 14.18 16.39 10.70
C ASP A 120 13.86 16.83 12.14
N ILE A 121 14.22 16.02 13.14
CA ILE A 121 13.92 16.25 14.58
C ILE A 121 14.98 17.16 15.23
N HIS A 122 16.06 17.50 14.52
CA HIS A 122 17.18 18.31 15.01
C HIS A 122 17.40 19.60 14.20
N ARG A 123 16.39 20.06 13.46
CA ARG A 123 16.38 21.38 12.81
C ARG A 123 15.44 22.34 13.52
#